data_AF-A0A248YW76-F1
#
_entry.id   AF-A0A248YW76-F1
#
_cell.length_a   1.000
_cell.length_b   1.000
_cell.length_c   1.000
_cell.angle_alpha   90.00
_cell.angle_beta   90.00
_cell.angle_gamma   90.00
#
_symmetry.space_group_name_H-M   'P 1'
#
loop_
_entity.id
_entity.type
_entity.pdbx_description
1 polymer ?
#
loop_
_entity_poly.entity_id
_entity_poly.type
_entity_poly.pdbx_seq_one_letter_code
_entity_poly.pdbx_strand_id
1 'polypeptide(L)'
;MLLTFDVGVTERHHVTFSFNKFWGNLSIKVDDVSVVRTVRLASIDLVKRYEFTVGTEEQHHVRIEKHRERLFAGFRPQPVYAYVDDQLIAQGVA
;
A
#
# COMPACT_ATOMS: atom_id res chain seq x y z
N MET A 1 6.27 3.67 9.30
CA MET A 1 4.98 2.96 9.34
C MET A 1 5.11 1.60 8.69
N LEU A 2 4.46 0.60 9.28
CA LEU A 2 4.25 -0.74 8.74
C LEU A 2 2.74 -0.98 8.68
N LEU A 3 2.25 -1.54 7.58
CA LEU A 3 0.86 -1.98 7.41
C LEU A 3 0.87 -3.36 6.78
N THR A 4 0.15 -4.30 7.38
CA THR A 4 0.06 -5.69 6.95
C THR A 4 -1.40 -6.10 6.79
N PHE A 5 -1.70 -6.88 5.76
CA PHE A 5 -3.02 -7.40 5.49
C PHE A 5 -2.96 -8.64 4.61
N ASP A 6 -3.98 -9.48 4.70
CA ASP A 6 -4.12 -10.70 3.89
C ASP A 6 -4.97 -10.41 2.65
N VAL A 7 -4.67 -11.10 1.55
CA VAL A 7 -5.38 -11.05 0.26
C VAL A 7 -5.74 -12.48 -0.15
N GLY A 8 -6.98 -12.69 -0.60
CA GLY A 8 -7.48 -14.01 -0.99
C GLY A 8 -8.04 -14.84 0.17
N VAL A 9 -8.82 -15.85 -0.18
CA VAL A 9 -9.46 -16.80 0.74
C VAL A 9 -8.84 -18.20 0.59
N THR A 10 -8.77 -18.70 -0.64
CA THR A 10 -8.23 -20.04 -0.95
C THR A 10 -6.73 -19.95 -1.20
N GLU A 11 -6.31 -18.99 -2.03
CA GLU A 11 -4.92 -18.62 -2.28
C GLU A 11 -4.56 -17.38 -1.45
N ARG A 12 -4.26 -17.58 -0.17
CA ARG A 12 -3.99 -16.47 0.75
C ARG A 12 -2.55 -15.99 0.68
N HIS A 13 -2.39 -14.69 0.45
CA HIS A 13 -1.09 -14.00 0.40
C HIS A 13 -1.01 -12.91 1.47
N HIS A 14 0.19 -12.71 2.02
CA HIS A 14 0.46 -11.69 3.03
C HIS A 14 1.13 -10.46 2.40
N VAL A 15 0.44 -9.32 2.43
CA VAL A 15 0.95 -8.06 1.89
C VAL A 15 1.52 -7.21 3.00
N THR A 16 2.75 -6.72 2.79
CA THR A 16 3.41 -5.77 3.69
C THR A 16 3.73 -4.47 2.96
N PHE A 17 3.22 -3.37 3.49
CA PHE A 17 3.63 -2.02 3.13
C PHE A 17 4.47 -1.42 4.25
N SER A 18 5.63 -0.85 3.90
CA SER A 18 6.42 -0.07 4.84
C SER A 18 6.87 1.26 4.23
N PHE A 19 6.85 2.29 5.05
CA PHE A 19 7.33 3.63 4.71
C PHE A 19 8.15 4.21 5.86
N ASN A 20 9.37 4.63 5.57
CA ASN A 20 10.22 5.34 6.51
C ASN A 20 10.15 6.85 6.23
N LYS A 21 9.57 7.62 7.16
CA LYS A 21 9.40 9.08 7.01
C LYS A 21 10.73 9.85 7.05
N PHE A 22 11.73 9.35 7.78
CA PHE A 22 13.04 10.01 7.90
C PHE A 22 13.88 9.83 6.63
N TRP A 23 13.87 8.63 6.05
CA TRP A 23 14.68 8.31 4.86
C TRP A 23 13.90 8.36 3.54
N GLY A 24 12.57 8.50 3.59
CA GLY A 24 11.69 8.48 2.42
C GLY A 24 11.49 7.12 1.75
N ASN A 25 12.16 6.07 2.26
CA ASN A 25 12.12 4.74 1.67
C ASN A 25 10.74 4.08 1.80
N LEU A 26 10.31 3.44 0.72
CA LEU A 26 9.05 2.72 0.63
C LEU A 26 9.30 1.30 0.12
N SER A 27 8.64 0.32 0.72
CA SER A 27 8.70 -1.08 0.30
C SER A 27 7.30 -1.69 0.33
N ILE A 28 6.98 -2.45 -0.73
CA ILE A 28 5.78 -3.26 -0.84
C ILE A 28 6.23 -4.69 -1.11
N LYS A 29 5.75 -5.62 -0.30
CA LYS A 29 6.06 -7.04 -0.40
C LYS A 29 4.79 -7.88 -0.42
N VAL A 30 4.84 -8.99 -1.16
CA VAL A 30 3.85 -10.06 -1.14
C VAL A 30 4.63 -11.32 -0.74
N ASP A 31 4.25 -11.95 0.37
CA ASP A 31 4.96 -13.10 0.94
C ASP A 31 6.48 -12.87 1.06
N ASP A 32 6.84 -11.72 1.63
CA ASP A 32 8.22 -11.24 1.80
C ASP A 32 9.01 -10.93 0.51
N VAL A 33 8.44 -11.15 -0.66
CA VAL A 33 9.03 -10.83 -1.97
C VAL A 33 8.67 -9.40 -2.39
N SER A 34 9.68 -8.60 -2.71
CA SER A 34 9.47 -7.20 -3.16
C SER A 34 8.79 -7.14 -4.52
N VAL A 35 7.66 -6.45 -4.60
CA VAL A 35 6.86 -6.28 -5.83
C VAL A 35 7.01 -4.89 -6.45
N VAL A 36 7.94 -4.06 -5.97
CA VAL A 36 8.06 -2.65 -6.39
C VAL A 36 8.19 -2.46 -7.91
N ARG A 37 8.74 -3.43 -8.64
CA ARG A 37 8.89 -3.36 -10.11
C ARG A 37 7.58 -3.54 -10.87
N THR A 38 6.60 -4.24 -10.29
CA THR A 38 5.31 -4.53 -10.93
C THR A 38 4.22 -3.54 -10.51
N VAL A 39 4.47 -2.76 -9.46
CA VAL A 39 3.55 -1.76 -8.94
C VAL A 39 3.39 -0.59 -9.92
N ARG A 40 2.15 -0.32 -10.31
CA ARG A 40 1.79 0.90 -11.02
C ARG A 40 1.67 2.05 -10.01
N LEU A 41 2.40 3.13 -10.27
CA LEU A 41 2.39 4.33 -9.43
C LEU A 41 1.62 5.44 -10.15
N ALA A 42 0.55 5.90 -9.53
CA ALA A 42 -0.13 7.13 -9.92
C ALA A 42 -0.04 8.16 -8.78
N SER A 43 0.11 9.43 -9.13
CA SER A 43 0.14 10.54 -8.19
C SER A 43 -0.84 11.59 -8.65
N ILE A 44 -1.92 11.79 -7.90
CA ILE A 44 -2.94 12.81 -8.17
C ILE A 44 -3.00 13.70 -6.95
N ASP A 45 -2.71 15.00 -7.14
CA ASP A 45 -2.62 16.03 -6.10
C ASP A 45 -1.76 15.62 -4.89
N LEU A 46 -2.40 14.95 -3.94
CA LEU A 46 -1.94 14.63 -2.59
C LEU A 46 -1.93 13.13 -2.29
N VAL A 47 -2.41 12.31 -3.21
CA VAL A 47 -2.54 10.87 -3.01
C VAL A 47 -1.56 10.16 -3.93
N LYS A 48 -0.67 9.37 -3.32
CA LYS A 48 0.10 8.37 -4.05
C LYS A 48 -0.64 7.05 -4.03
N ARG A 49 -0.93 6.50 -5.20
CA ARG A 49 -1.58 5.20 -5.38
C ARG A 49 -0.57 4.17 -5.87
N TYR A 50 -0.56 3.02 -5.23
CA TYR A 50 0.24 1.85 -5.57
C TYR A 50 -0.71 0.72 -5.91
N GLU A 51 -0.72 0.30 -7.16
CA GLU A 51 -1.66 -0.69 -7.68
C GLU A 51 -0.90 -1.89 -8.24
N PHE A 52 -1.34 -3.10 -7.86
CA PHE A 52 -0.75 -4.37 -8.31
C PHE A 52 -1.76 -5.51 -8.13
N THR A 53 -1.53 -6.62 -8.84
CA THR A 53 -2.32 -7.85 -8.70
C THR A 53 -1.58 -8.84 -7.80
N VAL A 54 -2.32 -9.53 -6.94
CA VAL A 54 -1.84 -10.60 -6.06
C VAL A 54 -2.59 -11.88 -6.38
N GLY A 55 -1.90 -13.03 -6.32
CA GLY A 55 -2.46 -14.34 -6.65
C GLY A 55 -2.16 -14.80 -8.08
N THR A 56 -2.33 -16.10 -8.31
CA THR A 56 -2.15 -16.75 -9.61
C THR A 56 -3.48 -17.29 -10.12
N GLU A 57 -4.14 -18.12 -9.32
CA GLU A 57 -5.45 -18.72 -9.60
C GLU A 57 -6.58 -17.83 -9.06
N GLU A 58 -6.40 -17.31 -7.85
CA GLU A 58 -7.32 -16.38 -7.20
C GLU A 58 -6.71 -14.97 -7.22
N GLN A 59 -6.90 -14.27 -8.35
CA GLN A 59 -6.32 -12.94 -8.54
C GLN A 59 -7.18 -11.84 -7.92
N HIS A 60 -6.52 -10.98 -7.16
CA HIS A 60 -7.12 -9.80 -6.54
C HIS A 60 -6.38 -8.52 -6.90
N HIS A 61 -7.15 -7.44 -7.08
CA HIS A 61 -6.59 -6.12 -7.31
C HIS A 61 -6.29 -5.45 -5.97
N VAL A 62 -5.02 -5.14 -5.73
CA VAL A 62 -4.58 -4.44 -4.53
C VAL A 62 -4.29 -2.99 -4.87
N ARG A 63 -4.90 -2.08 -4.11
CA ARG A 63 -4.65 -0.64 -4.19
C ARG A 63 -4.26 -0.12 -2.81
N ILE A 64 -3.08 0.49 -2.72
CA ILE A 64 -2.62 1.17 -1.51
C ILE A 64 -2.57 2.67 -1.80
N GLU A 65 -3.24 3.46 -0.96
CA GLU A 65 -3.25 4.92 -1.07
C GLU A 65 -2.51 5.54 0.10
N LYS A 66 -1.55 6.41 -0.18
CA LYS A 66 -0.85 7.21 0.82
C LYS A 66 -1.17 8.68 0.61
N HIS A 67 -1.88 9.26 1.58
CA HIS A 67 -2.36 10.64 1.55
C HIS A 67 -1.32 11.59 2.16
N ARG A 68 -1.19 12.79 1.57
CA ARG A 68 -0.27 13.87 1.97
C ARG A 68 -1.10 15.14 2.20
N GLU A 69 -0.68 16.04 3.08
CA GLU A 69 -1.36 17.35 3.23
C GLU A 69 -0.65 18.47 2.45
N ARG A 70 -1.41 19.51 2.06
CA ARG A 70 -0.96 20.63 1.19
C ARG A 70 -0.03 21.66 1.85
N LEU A 71 -0.07 21.90 3.17
CA LEU A 71 0.63 23.03 3.80
C LEU A 71 1.18 22.68 5.20
N PHE A 72 2.39 23.19 5.53
CA PHE A 72 3.08 23.04 6.84
C PHE A 72 3.28 21.58 7.34
N ALA A 73 3.70 20.69 6.44
CA ALA A 73 3.51 19.24 6.51
C ALA A 73 4.63 18.39 7.17
N GLY A 74 5.54 18.97 7.96
CA GLY A 74 6.71 18.25 8.49
C GLY A 74 6.38 17.05 9.41
N PHE A 75 5.32 17.17 10.22
CA PHE A 75 5.05 16.24 11.32
C PHE A 75 3.63 15.67 11.36
N ARG A 76 2.75 16.08 10.46
CA ARG A 76 1.35 15.63 10.50
C ARG A 76 1.21 14.15 10.09
N PRO A 77 0.21 13.46 10.66
CA PRO A 77 -0.27 12.15 10.22
C PRO A 77 -0.42 12.07 8.71
N GLN A 78 0.13 11.04 8.08
CA GLN A 78 -0.12 10.73 6.66
C GLN A 78 -0.92 9.44 6.57
N PRO A 79 -2.26 9.50 6.42
CA PRO A 79 -3.09 8.31 6.34
C PRO A 79 -2.68 7.41 5.19
N VAL A 80 -2.70 6.10 5.44
CA VAL A 80 -2.49 5.06 4.44
C VAL A 80 -3.66 4.10 4.50
N TYR A 81 -4.24 3.81 3.34
CA TYR A 81 -5.38 2.90 3.18
C TYR A 81 -4.99 1.78 2.22
N ALA A 82 -5.38 0.54 2.54
CA ALA A 82 -5.17 -0.63 1.71
C ALA A 82 -6.52 -1.23 1.33
N TYR A 83 -6.73 -1.38 0.03
CA TYR A 83 -7.93 -1.93 -0.58
C TYR A 83 -7.61 -3.23 -1.32
N VAL A 84 -8.53 -4.19 -1.23
CA VAL A 84 -8.56 -5.42 -2.02
C VAL A 84 -9.90 -5.44 -2.74
N ASP A 85 -9.88 -5.46 -4.08
CA ASP A 85 -11.07 -5.36 -4.92
C ASP A 85 -12.01 -4.21 -4.50
N ASP A 86 -11.40 -3.04 -4.29
CA ASP A 86 -12.03 -1.80 -3.82
C ASP A 86 -12.64 -1.83 -2.41
N GLN A 87 -12.54 -2.95 -1.70
CA GLN A 87 -12.90 -3.04 -0.29
C GLN A 87 -11.74 -2.62 0.62
N LEU A 88 -11.97 -1.70 1.55
CA LEU A 88 -10.97 -1.30 2.55
C LEU A 88 -10.72 -2.46 3.53
N ILE A 89 -9.49 -2.99 3.56
CA ILE A 89 -9.11 -4.11 4.42
C ILE A 89 -8.22 -3.65 5.59
N ALA A 90 -7.38 -2.63 5.38
CA ALA A 90 -6.51 -2.11 6.42
C ALA A 90 -6.23 -0.61 6.26
N GLN A 91 -5.93 0.05 7.38
CA GLN A 91 -5.53 1.46 7.39
C GLN A 91 -4.53 1.75 8.51
N GLY A 92 -3.74 2.80 8.35
CA GLY A 92 -2.82 3.28 9.38
C GLY A 92 -2.31 4.68 9.08
N VAL A 93 -1.32 5.13 9.86
CA VAL A 93 -0.78 6.49 9.80
C VAL A 93 0.75 6.45 9.71
N ALA A 94 1.28 7.18 8.72
CA ALA A 94 2.71 7.34 8.45
C ALA A 94 3.33 8.63 8.97
#